data_AF-A0A131ZTU3-F1
#
_entry.id   AF-A0A131ZTU3-F1
#
_cell.length_a   1.000
_cell.length_b   1.000
_cell.length_c   1.000
_cell.angle_alpha   90.00
_cell.angle_beta   90.00
_cell.angle_gamma   90.00
#
_symmetry.space_group_name_H-M   'P 1'
#
loop_
_entity.id
_entity.type
_entity.pdbx_description
1 polymer ?
#
loop_
_entity_poly.entity_id
_entity_poly.type
_entity_poly.pdbx_seq_one_letter_code
_entity_poly.pdbx_strand_id
1 'polypeptide(L)'
;MLVCKDRYEINKKNSINLKRQQHQQQSDGSSSDTSTGSESIESRGHLYFRWIYDNRVSLLLWKNFKLKIRHPWRSLFWIIVPCIFSVIMVLIRSAAEQRSIDQITIFPSHSIDDDFILMGLTEKHILYAPKSNHTDGIMKKYEENTYSSTIIGFNNESELISYYLQKNSDQICCAIIFDESISYQQNSSEIGFKLRFPFIPIYLHHDFSVTRLVELTWKTAKQWPKYSKSGPRSAKNSYGGPPDYFGNGFLFVQHEISRAIANYLDPKTEEFYDKIRLFVQRYPFPPYQQSNFLFYLQIIFPLNYVLSFLSIVLELTRDVVEEKELLVIFK
;
A
#
# COMPACT_ATOMS: atom_id res chain seq x y z
N MET A 1 -2.07 -16.17 -7.03
CA MET A 1 -0.83 -15.37 -7.12
C MET A 1 0.01 -15.56 -5.84
N LEU A 2 0.53 -16.78 -5.61
CA LEU A 2 1.22 -17.15 -4.36
C LEU A 2 2.61 -17.80 -4.57
N VAL A 3 3.14 -17.82 -5.80
CA VAL A 3 4.35 -18.62 -6.10
C VAL A 3 5.58 -17.80 -6.51
N CYS A 4 5.46 -16.49 -6.76
CA CYS A 4 6.57 -15.71 -7.32
C CYS A 4 7.46 -14.97 -6.29
N LYS A 5 7.08 -14.90 -5.01
CA LYS A 5 7.86 -14.15 -4.00
C LYS A 5 9.03 -14.94 -3.42
N ASP A 6 8.94 -16.27 -3.40
CA ASP A 6 9.95 -17.13 -2.75
C ASP A 6 11.23 -17.29 -3.59
N ARG A 7 11.15 -17.18 -4.92
CA ARG A 7 12.34 -17.34 -5.79
C ARG A 7 13.39 -16.23 -5.61
N TYR A 8 12.97 -15.01 -5.26
CA TYR A 8 13.90 -13.90 -5.12
C TYR A 8 14.66 -13.94 -3.79
N GLU A 9 14.03 -14.43 -2.72
CA GLU A 9 14.70 -14.59 -1.42
C GLU A 9 15.66 -15.80 -1.39
N ILE A 10 15.32 -16.88 -2.11
CA ILE A 10 16.18 -18.09 -2.20
C ILE A 10 17.48 -17.78 -2.95
N ASN A 11 17.43 -17.01 -4.05
CA ASN A 11 18.65 -16.62 -4.79
C ASN A 11 19.55 -15.65 -4.00
N LYS A 12 18.98 -14.81 -3.13
CA LYS A 12 19.76 -13.93 -2.25
C LYS A 12 20.42 -14.70 -1.10
N LYS A 13 19.77 -15.72 -0.55
CA LYS A 13 20.38 -16.63 0.45
C LYS A 13 21.48 -17.49 -0.16
N ASN A 14 21.30 -18.01 -1.37
CA ASN A 14 22.30 -18.86 -2.02
C ASN A 14 23.58 -18.09 -2.40
N SER A 15 23.46 -16.84 -2.85
CA SER A 15 24.63 -15.98 -3.13
C SER A 15 25.41 -15.57 -1.87
N ILE A 16 24.74 -15.44 -0.73
CA ILE A 16 25.40 -15.18 0.57
C ILE A 16 26.09 -16.44 1.11
N ASN A 17 25.50 -17.62 0.91
CA ASN A 17 26.12 -18.89 1.32
C ASN A 17 27.30 -19.29 0.44
N LEU A 18 27.27 -19.01 -0.87
CA LEU A 18 28.42 -19.20 -1.76
C LEU A 18 29.61 -18.28 -1.39
N LYS A 19 29.34 -17.03 -0.99
CA LYS A 19 30.39 -16.13 -0.49
C LYS A 19 30.97 -16.57 0.86
N ARG A 20 30.18 -17.23 1.72
CA ARG A 20 30.68 -17.80 2.98
C ARG A 20 31.52 -19.07 2.76
N GLN A 21 31.13 -19.92 1.81
CA GLN A 21 31.91 -21.12 1.47
C GLN A 21 33.23 -20.79 0.77
N GLN A 22 33.28 -19.75 -0.06
CA GLN A 22 34.53 -19.27 -0.66
C GLN A 22 35.49 -18.64 0.37
N HIS A 23 34.97 -17.96 1.40
CA HIS A 23 35.81 -17.49 2.50
C HIS A 23 36.30 -18.63 3.42
N GLN A 24 35.53 -19.71 3.58
CA GLN A 24 35.95 -20.86 4.38
C GLN A 24 36.97 -21.75 3.67
N GLN A 25 36.87 -21.93 2.35
CA GLN A 25 37.87 -22.72 1.58
C GLN A 25 39.22 -22.02 1.41
N GLN A 26 39.29 -20.71 1.65
CA GLN A 26 40.55 -19.95 1.61
C GLN A 26 41.29 -19.92 2.97
N SER A 27 40.70 -20.54 4.00
CA SER A 27 41.25 -20.58 5.36
C SER A 27 41.96 -21.91 5.71
N ASP A 28 41.70 -22.98 4.95
CA ASP A 28 42.22 -24.32 5.22
C ASP A 28 43.25 -24.74 4.15
N GLY A 29 44.50 -24.29 4.30
CA GLY A 29 45.60 -24.75 3.45
C GLY A 29 46.96 -24.15 3.80
N SER A 30 47.80 -24.94 4.48
CA SER A 30 49.18 -24.66 4.96
C SER A 30 49.23 -23.84 6.26
N SER A 31 49.90 -24.22 7.35
CA SER A 31 51.03 -25.13 7.54
C SER A 31 51.07 -25.62 9.00
N SER A 32 51.68 -26.80 9.17
CA SER A 32 52.00 -27.48 10.41
C SER A 32 52.97 -26.73 11.33
N ASP A 33 52.69 -26.89 12.62
CA ASP A 33 53.59 -26.93 13.78
C ASP A 33 54.22 -25.64 14.33
N THR A 34 54.09 -25.55 15.66
CA THR A 34 54.75 -24.67 16.65
C THR A 34 54.26 -23.23 16.77
N SER A 35 53.25 -23.01 17.63
CA SER A 35 53.33 -22.04 18.75
C SER A 35 51.98 -21.85 19.44
N THR A 36 51.80 -22.53 20.58
CA THR A 36 50.68 -22.34 21.53
C THR A 36 50.75 -20.99 22.30
N GLY A 37 51.04 -19.90 21.58
CA GLY A 37 51.27 -18.58 22.17
C GLY A 37 50.58 -17.40 21.46
N SER A 38 50.17 -17.52 20.20
CA SER A 38 49.74 -16.38 19.37
C SER A 38 48.21 -16.15 19.29
N GLU A 39 47.37 -17.20 19.29
CA GLU A 39 45.89 -17.03 19.24
C GLU A 39 45.31 -16.38 20.51
N SER A 40 45.98 -16.54 21.65
CA SER A 40 45.58 -15.89 22.90
C SER A 40 45.80 -14.37 22.85
N ILE A 41 46.72 -13.88 22.02
CA ILE A 41 47.11 -12.48 21.95
C ILE A 41 46.17 -11.69 21.04
N GLU A 42 45.65 -12.29 19.96
CA GLU A 42 44.66 -11.65 19.08
C GLU A 42 43.27 -11.56 19.74
N SER A 43 42.82 -12.64 20.40
CA SER A 43 41.57 -12.61 21.17
C SER A 43 41.66 -11.70 22.40
N ARG A 44 42.81 -11.68 23.09
CA ARG A 44 43.06 -10.69 24.17
C ARG A 44 43.15 -9.28 23.60
N GLY A 45 43.76 -9.07 22.44
CA GLY A 45 43.84 -7.79 21.76
C GLY A 45 42.48 -7.23 21.38
N HIS A 46 41.56 -8.06 20.86
CA HIS A 46 40.19 -7.66 20.54
C HIS A 46 39.37 -7.33 21.80
N LEU A 47 39.55 -8.09 22.89
CA LEU A 47 38.95 -7.79 24.20
C LEU A 47 39.56 -6.54 24.83
N TYR A 48 40.86 -6.31 24.69
CA TYR A 48 41.55 -5.12 25.19
C TYR A 48 41.15 -3.88 24.40
N PHE A 49 40.99 -3.99 23.08
CA PHE A 49 40.53 -2.90 22.22
C PHE A 49 39.08 -2.53 22.52
N ARG A 50 38.22 -3.53 22.75
CA ARG A 50 36.83 -3.32 23.20
C ARG A 50 36.78 -2.71 24.60
N TRP A 51 37.58 -3.19 25.54
CA TRP A 51 37.68 -2.62 26.89
C TRP A 51 38.20 -1.17 26.89
N ILE A 52 39.23 -0.87 26.08
CA ILE A 52 39.75 0.49 25.91
C ILE A 52 38.70 1.39 25.26
N TYR A 53 38.00 0.91 24.23
CA TYR A 53 36.95 1.67 23.54
C TYR A 53 35.77 1.94 24.46
N ASP A 54 35.29 0.93 25.20
CA ASP A 54 34.20 1.04 26.16
C ASP A 54 34.56 2.01 27.30
N ASN A 55 35.80 1.96 27.80
CA ASN A 55 36.28 2.91 28.81
C ASN A 55 36.39 4.33 28.27
N ARG A 56 36.82 4.51 27.01
CA ARG A 56 36.90 5.83 26.36
C ARG A 56 35.51 6.40 26.10
N VAL A 57 34.58 5.60 25.60
CA VAL A 57 33.19 6.02 25.39
C VAL A 57 32.51 6.34 26.72
N SER A 58 32.72 5.52 27.75
CA SER A 58 32.22 5.78 29.10
C SER A 58 32.80 7.06 29.69
N LEU A 59 34.11 7.32 29.53
CA LEU A 59 34.75 8.57 29.94
C LEU A 59 34.19 9.78 29.20
N LEU A 60 33.94 9.67 27.89
CA LEU A 60 33.34 10.73 27.10
C LEU A 60 31.88 10.99 27.51
N LEU A 61 31.09 9.94 27.72
CA LEU A 61 29.72 10.04 28.22
C LEU A 61 29.68 10.65 29.63
N TRP A 62 30.59 10.24 30.51
CA TRP A 62 30.71 10.78 31.87
C TRP A 62 31.12 12.25 31.85
N LYS A 63 32.04 12.64 30.96
CA LYS A 63 32.43 14.03 30.77
C LYS A 63 31.24 14.87 30.27
N ASN A 64 30.55 14.41 29.24
CA ASN A 64 29.36 15.08 28.70
C ASN A 64 28.23 15.17 29.73
N PHE A 65 28.05 14.13 30.54
CA PHE A 65 27.08 14.11 31.64
C PHE A 65 27.42 15.14 32.71
N LYS A 66 28.71 15.25 33.08
CA LYS A 66 29.19 16.22 34.07
C LYS A 66 29.07 17.66 33.58
N LEU A 67 29.25 17.90 32.27
CA LEU A 67 29.00 19.21 31.65
C LEU A 67 27.52 19.59 31.71
N LYS A 68 26.64 18.64 31.42
CA LYS A 68 25.18 18.84 31.50
C LYS A 68 24.70 19.19 32.92
N ILE A 69 25.36 18.66 33.95
CA ILE A 69 25.08 18.95 35.37
C ILE A 69 25.44 20.42 35.76
N ARG A 70 26.33 21.09 35.03
CA ARG A 70 26.76 22.47 35.36
C ARG A 70 25.76 23.56 34.95
N HIS A 71 24.87 23.27 34.00
CA HIS A 71 23.82 24.19 33.55
C HIS A 71 22.42 23.54 33.71
N PRO A 72 21.97 23.32 34.96
CA PRO A 72 20.77 22.53 35.24
C PRO A 72 19.50 23.17 34.68
N TRP A 73 19.38 24.50 34.73
CA TRP A 73 18.20 25.23 34.27
C TRP A 73 18.01 25.15 32.76
N ARG A 74 19.10 25.26 32.00
CA ARG A 74 19.09 25.17 30.53
C ARG A 74 18.75 23.74 30.08
N SER A 75 19.35 22.74 30.72
CA SER A 75 19.04 21.32 30.47
C SER A 75 17.61 20.94 30.86
N LEU A 76 17.10 21.49 31.96
CA LEU A 76 15.74 21.23 32.45
C LEU A 76 14.70 21.72 31.46
N PHE A 77 14.87 22.93 30.90
CA PHE A 77 13.96 23.48 29.90
C PHE A 77 13.79 22.54 28.69
N TRP A 78 14.89 21.98 28.20
CA TRP A 78 14.83 21.07 27.05
C TRP A 78 14.29 19.67 27.39
N ILE A 79 14.42 19.22 28.63
CA ILE A 79 13.75 17.99 29.10
C ILE A 79 12.23 18.21 29.23
N ILE A 80 11.81 19.43 29.58
CA ILE A 80 10.39 19.80 29.66
C ILE A 80 9.73 19.78 28.27
N VAL A 81 10.45 20.08 27.19
CA VAL A 81 9.88 20.11 25.82
C VAL A 81 9.23 18.76 25.42
N PRO A 82 9.92 17.59 25.48
CA PRO A 82 9.28 16.28 25.29
C PRO A 82 8.14 15.99 26.27
N CYS A 83 8.22 16.47 27.52
CA CYS A 83 7.14 16.34 28.49
C CYS A 83 5.90 17.13 28.05
N ILE A 84 6.07 18.35 27.54
CA ILE A 84 4.98 19.15 26.97
C ILE A 84 4.35 18.42 25.79
N PHE A 85 5.16 17.90 24.85
CA PHE A 85 4.64 17.10 23.73
C PHE A 85 3.87 15.86 24.19
N SER A 86 4.34 15.20 25.26
CA SER A 86 3.64 14.06 25.87
C SER A 86 2.29 14.48 26.46
N VAL A 87 2.24 15.60 27.18
CA VAL A 87 1.00 16.16 27.73
C VAL A 87 0.03 16.54 26.61
N ILE A 88 0.50 17.18 25.54
CA ILE A 88 -0.32 17.51 24.36
C ILE A 88 -0.94 16.25 23.76
N MET A 89 -0.18 15.15 23.63
CA MET A 89 -0.71 13.87 23.14
C MET A 89 -1.80 13.30 24.04
N VAL A 90 -1.66 13.41 25.37
CA VAL A 90 -2.69 12.99 26.33
C VAL A 90 -3.95 13.86 26.22
N LEU A 91 -3.79 15.17 26.02
CA LEU A 91 -4.93 16.07 25.80
C LEU A 91 -5.67 15.73 24.51
N ILE A 92 -4.95 15.45 23.42
CA ILE A 92 -5.55 14.98 22.16
C ILE A 92 -6.31 13.65 22.39
N ARG A 93 -5.75 12.73 23.20
CA ARG A 93 -6.42 11.48 23.56
C ARG A 93 -7.71 11.71 24.33
N SER A 94 -7.70 12.65 25.26
CA SER A 94 -8.87 12.98 26.09
C SER A 94 -9.95 13.71 25.31
N ALA A 95 -9.57 14.56 24.35
CA ALA A 95 -10.51 15.29 23.51
C ALA A 95 -11.13 14.42 22.40
N ALA A 96 -10.47 13.32 22.03
CA ALA A 96 -10.97 12.42 21.00
C ALA A 96 -12.17 11.61 21.53
N GLU A 97 -13.35 11.90 20.96
CA GLU A 97 -14.56 11.14 21.24
C GLU A 97 -14.37 9.66 20.90
N GLN A 98 -14.79 8.78 21.81
CA GLN A 98 -14.76 7.34 21.66
C GLN A 98 -16.17 6.81 21.81
N ARG A 99 -16.70 6.20 20.75
CA ARG A 99 -18.03 5.58 20.76
C ARG A 99 -17.89 4.07 20.67
N SER A 100 -18.46 3.33 21.61
CA SER A 100 -18.59 1.87 21.51
C SER A 100 -19.80 1.54 20.64
N ILE A 101 -19.58 0.67 19.65
CA ILE A 101 -20.65 0.08 18.85
C ILE A 101 -20.67 -1.39 19.21
N ASP A 102 -21.63 -1.76 20.06
CA ASP A 102 -21.70 -3.10 20.65
C ASP A 102 -22.44 -4.09 19.74
N GLN A 103 -23.18 -3.59 18.75
CA GLN A 103 -23.89 -4.39 17.77
C GLN A 103 -23.02 -4.68 16.53
N ILE A 104 -23.20 -5.87 15.96
CA ILE A 104 -22.58 -6.25 14.68
C ILE A 104 -23.12 -5.32 13.59
N THR A 105 -22.22 -4.73 12.81
CA THR A 105 -22.61 -3.90 11.67
C THR A 105 -22.88 -4.80 10.47
N ILE A 106 -24.15 -4.94 10.09
CA ILE A 106 -24.59 -5.73 8.94
C ILE A 106 -24.84 -4.79 7.75
N PHE A 107 -24.45 -5.22 6.55
CA PHE A 107 -24.65 -4.48 5.31
C PHE A 107 -25.67 -5.21 4.43
N PRO A 108 -26.59 -4.48 3.77
CA PRO A 108 -27.52 -5.08 2.83
C PRO A 108 -26.79 -5.63 1.60
N SER A 109 -27.35 -6.68 1.00
CA SER A 109 -26.92 -7.20 -0.29
C SER A 109 -27.52 -6.39 -1.43
N HIS A 110 -26.78 -6.24 -2.52
CA HIS A 110 -27.19 -5.52 -3.72
C HIS A 110 -27.06 -6.42 -4.95
N SER A 111 -27.98 -6.30 -5.90
CA SER A 111 -27.85 -6.98 -7.19
C SER A 111 -26.70 -6.37 -7.97
N ILE A 112 -25.97 -7.16 -8.76
CA ILE A 112 -24.96 -6.59 -9.67
C ILE A 112 -25.62 -5.82 -10.81
N ASP A 113 -26.78 -6.28 -11.26
CA ASP A 113 -27.57 -5.68 -12.35
C ASP A 113 -28.52 -4.61 -11.79
N ASP A 114 -28.01 -3.75 -10.92
CA ASP A 114 -28.79 -2.67 -10.32
C ASP A 114 -29.16 -1.64 -11.39
N ASP A 115 -30.44 -1.27 -11.45
CA ASP A 115 -30.98 -0.32 -12.44
C ASP A 115 -30.21 1.01 -12.43
N PHE A 116 -29.69 1.42 -11.28
CA PHE A 116 -28.86 2.63 -11.15
C PHE A 116 -27.56 2.53 -11.96
N ILE A 117 -26.90 1.37 -11.94
CA ILE A 117 -25.67 1.15 -12.70
C ILE A 117 -26.01 1.13 -14.18
N LEU A 118 -27.07 0.43 -14.56
CA LEU A 118 -27.52 0.34 -15.95
C LEU A 118 -27.85 1.72 -16.52
N MET A 119 -28.58 2.56 -15.79
CA MET A 119 -28.88 3.96 -16.16
C MET A 119 -27.61 4.81 -16.28
N GLY A 120 -26.59 4.58 -15.46
CA GLY A 120 -25.29 5.25 -15.59
C GLY A 120 -24.46 4.79 -16.79
N LEU A 121 -24.75 3.62 -17.34
CA LEU A 121 -24.07 3.01 -18.47
C LEU A 121 -24.77 3.25 -19.81
N THR A 122 -26.04 3.67 -19.80
CA THR A 122 -26.77 4.03 -21.02
C THR A 122 -26.03 5.14 -21.76
N GLU A 123 -25.89 5.00 -23.08
CA GLU A 123 -25.23 5.96 -23.97
C GLU A 123 -23.71 6.08 -23.79
N LYS A 124 -23.09 5.29 -22.90
CA LYS A 124 -21.64 5.26 -22.75
C LYS A 124 -20.96 4.29 -23.71
N HIS A 125 -19.75 4.66 -24.12
CA HIS A 125 -18.86 3.89 -24.97
C HIS A 125 -17.99 2.94 -24.12
N ILE A 126 -17.89 1.69 -24.55
CA ILE A 126 -16.94 0.71 -24.02
C ILE A 126 -15.88 0.46 -25.09
N LEU A 127 -14.62 0.67 -24.72
CA LEU A 127 -13.50 0.52 -25.63
C LEU A 127 -12.87 -0.85 -25.43
N TYR A 128 -12.36 -1.49 -26.48
CA TYR A 128 -11.57 -2.71 -26.33
C TYR A 128 -10.38 -2.79 -27.27
N ALA A 129 -9.33 -3.51 -26.86
CA ALA A 129 -8.15 -3.81 -27.68
C ALA A 129 -7.48 -5.11 -27.19
N PRO A 130 -6.76 -5.86 -28.05
CA PRO A 130 -6.70 -5.71 -29.50
C PRO A 130 -7.96 -6.23 -30.21
N LYS A 131 -8.23 -5.70 -31.41
CA LYS A 131 -9.32 -6.15 -32.27
C LYS A 131 -8.91 -7.40 -33.06
N SER A 132 -9.54 -8.52 -32.75
CA SER A 132 -9.38 -9.80 -33.44
C SER A 132 -10.74 -10.47 -33.61
N ASN A 133 -10.84 -11.50 -34.44
CA ASN A 133 -12.10 -12.24 -34.61
C ASN A 133 -12.61 -12.84 -33.29
N HIS A 134 -11.70 -13.20 -32.38
CA HIS A 134 -12.04 -13.76 -31.07
C HIS A 134 -12.53 -12.68 -30.11
N THR A 135 -11.80 -11.56 -29.98
CA THR A 135 -12.20 -10.46 -29.08
C THR A 135 -13.50 -9.80 -29.56
N ASP A 136 -13.72 -9.67 -30.87
CA ASP A 136 -14.97 -9.18 -31.43
C ASP A 136 -16.15 -10.10 -31.14
N GLY A 137 -15.94 -11.43 -31.17
CA GLY A 137 -16.96 -12.41 -30.79
C GLY A 137 -17.36 -12.32 -29.31
N ILE A 138 -16.39 -12.16 -28.41
CA ILE A 138 -16.63 -11.96 -26.98
C ILE A 138 -17.38 -10.64 -26.74
N MET A 139 -16.94 -9.57 -27.38
CA MET A 139 -17.54 -8.24 -27.18
C MET A 139 -18.95 -8.14 -27.76
N LYS A 140 -19.28 -8.87 -28.83
CA LYS A 140 -20.66 -8.98 -29.31
C LYS A 140 -21.59 -9.63 -28.27
N LYS A 141 -21.14 -10.71 -27.63
CA LYS A 141 -21.89 -11.32 -26.52
C LYS A 141 -22.04 -10.37 -25.33
N TYR A 142 -21.02 -9.58 -25.04
CA TYR A 142 -21.11 -8.53 -24.03
C TYR A 142 -22.15 -7.46 -24.39
N GLU A 143 -22.22 -7.04 -25.66
CA GLU A 143 -23.21 -6.08 -26.17
C GLU A 143 -24.64 -6.59 -26.00
N GLU A 144 -24.86 -7.85 -26.37
CA GLU A 144 -26.15 -8.54 -26.26
C GLU A 144 -26.65 -8.54 -24.81
N ASN A 145 -25.77 -8.73 -23.82
CA ASN A 145 -26.16 -8.78 -22.41
C ASN A 145 -26.40 -7.39 -21.79
N THR A 146 -25.68 -6.36 -22.25
CA THR A 146 -25.66 -5.03 -21.60
C THR A 146 -26.72 -4.08 -22.20
N TYR A 147 -27.32 -4.44 -23.35
CA TYR A 147 -28.45 -3.78 -24.03
C TYR A 147 -28.36 -2.26 -24.30
N SER A 148 -27.28 -1.56 -23.94
CA SER A 148 -27.26 -0.08 -23.92
C SER A 148 -25.89 0.59 -24.07
N SER A 149 -24.82 -0.17 -24.32
CA SER A 149 -23.47 0.38 -24.47
C SER A 149 -22.94 0.17 -25.88
N THR A 150 -22.39 1.22 -26.47
CA THR A 150 -21.78 1.16 -27.80
C THR A 150 -20.33 0.72 -27.69
N ILE A 151 -19.95 -0.30 -28.44
CA ILE A 151 -18.63 -0.92 -28.32
C ILE A 151 -17.72 -0.45 -29.45
N ILE A 152 -16.50 -0.03 -29.09
CA ILE A 152 -15.49 0.45 -30.05
C ILE A 152 -14.21 -0.36 -29.89
N GLY A 153 -13.84 -1.08 -30.95
CA GLY A 153 -12.63 -1.90 -31.00
C GLY A 153 -11.45 -1.20 -31.67
N PHE A 154 -10.26 -1.33 -31.08
CA PHE A 154 -8.99 -0.78 -31.58
C PHE A 154 -7.98 -1.88 -31.83
N ASN A 155 -7.07 -1.67 -32.79
CA ASN A 155 -6.06 -2.67 -33.10
C ASN A 155 -5.01 -2.79 -31.99
N ASN A 156 -4.58 -1.64 -31.43
CA ASN A 156 -3.54 -1.57 -30.41
C ASN A 156 -3.99 -0.81 -29.17
N GLU A 157 -3.37 -1.11 -28.03
CA GLU A 157 -3.61 -0.40 -26.77
C GLU A 157 -3.30 1.10 -26.89
N SER A 158 -2.20 1.45 -27.56
CA SER A 158 -1.77 2.85 -27.74
C SER A 158 -2.78 3.69 -28.53
N GLU A 159 -3.42 3.08 -29.54
CA GLU A 159 -4.45 3.74 -30.35
C GLU A 159 -5.70 4.03 -29.50
N LEU A 160 -6.13 3.05 -28.69
CA LEU A 160 -7.22 3.20 -27.74
C LEU A 160 -6.95 4.35 -26.75
N ILE A 161 -5.74 4.42 -26.20
CA ILE A 161 -5.37 5.50 -25.26
C ILE A 161 -5.39 6.85 -25.97
N SER A 162 -4.86 6.94 -27.19
CA SER A 162 -4.88 8.19 -27.95
C SER A 162 -6.30 8.66 -28.25
N TYR A 163 -7.21 7.72 -28.55
CA TYR A 163 -8.64 8.01 -28.73
C TYR A 163 -9.28 8.54 -27.44
N TYR A 164 -9.01 7.90 -26.30
CA TYR A 164 -9.50 8.33 -24.99
C TYR A 164 -9.05 9.76 -24.64
N LEU A 165 -7.83 10.15 -25.03
CA LEU A 165 -7.29 11.49 -24.78
C LEU A 165 -7.85 12.57 -25.74
N GLN A 166 -8.27 12.18 -26.94
CA GLN A 166 -8.74 13.12 -27.98
C GLN A 166 -10.25 13.37 -27.94
N LYS A 167 -11.04 12.36 -27.56
CA LYS A 167 -12.52 12.44 -27.48
C LYS A 167 -12.99 12.90 -26.11
N ASN A 168 -14.26 13.33 -26.03
CA ASN A 168 -14.93 13.63 -24.77
C ASN A 168 -14.90 12.41 -23.85
N SER A 169 -14.00 12.41 -22.86
CA SER A 169 -13.79 11.30 -21.92
C SER A 169 -15.03 10.96 -21.10
N ASP A 170 -15.97 11.89 -20.99
CA ASP A 170 -17.20 11.75 -20.20
C ASP A 170 -18.16 10.70 -20.78
N GLN A 171 -18.09 10.44 -22.08
CA GLN A 171 -18.89 9.41 -22.74
C GLN A 171 -18.27 8.03 -22.63
N ILE A 172 -17.04 7.89 -22.14
CA ILE A 172 -16.34 6.60 -22.08
C ILE A 172 -16.53 5.99 -20.70
N CYS A 173 -17.10 4.78 -20.65
CA CYS A 173 -17.30 4.08 -19.40
C CYS A 173 -16.05 3.32 -18.93
N CYS A 174 -15.50 2.49 -19.81
CA CYS A 174 -14.40 1.59 -19.47
C CYS A 174 -13.68 1.15 -20.75
N ALA A 175 -12.40 0.86 -20.62
CA ALA A 175 -11.60 0.19 -21.63
C ALA A 175 -11.22 -1.23 -21.16
N ILE A 176 -11.40 -2.20 -22.05
CA ILE A 176 -11.08 -3.62 -21.83
C ILE A 176 -9.88 -3.98 -22.68
N ILE A 177 -8.77 -4.34 -22.04
CA ILE A 177 -7.53 -4.72 -22.72
C ILE A 177 -7.34 -6.22 -22.54
N PHE A 178 -7.51 -6.96 -23.62
CA PHE A 178 -7.23 -8.39 -23.67
C PHE A 178 -5.73 -8.63 -23.83
N ASP A 179 -5.24 -9.74 -23.28
CA ASP A 179 -3.85 -10.14 -23.51
C ASP A 179 -3.62 -10.52 -24.98
N GLU A 180 -2.50 -10.08 -25.54
CA GLU A 180 -2.19 -10.26 -26.98
C GLU A 180 -2.18 -11.74 -27.41
N SER A 181 -1.94 -12.66 -26.48
CA SER A 181 -2.01 -14.12 -26.72
C SER A 181 -3.34 -14.59 -27.34
N ILE A 182 -4.45 -13.92 -27.01
CA ILE A 182 -5.80 -14.25 -27.50
C ILE A 182 -5.92 -14.03 -29.01
N SER A 183 -5.13 -13.13 -29.58
CA SER A 183 -5.09 -12.90 -31.03
C SER A 183 -4.45 -14.05 -31.80
N TYR A 184 -3.61 -14.87 -31.15
CA TYR A 184 -2.77 -15.86 -31.83
C TYR A 184 -3.12 -17.32 -31.48
N GLN A 185 -3.69 -17.60 -30.29
CA GLN A 185 -4.02 -18.97 -29.87
C GLN A 185 -5.53 -19.22 -29.89
N GLN A 186 -5.96 -20.07 -30.84
CA GLN A 186 -7.37 -20.42 -31.08
C GLN A 186 -8.06 -21.13 -29.90
N ASN A 187 -7.33 -21.74 -28.97
CA ASN A 187 -7.88 -22.63 -27.93
C ASN A 187 -7.23 -22.43 -26.54
N SER A 188 -6.91 -21.19 -26.14
CA SER A 188 -6.53 -20.97 -24.74
C SER A 188 -7.77 -20.98 -23.86
N SER A 189 -7.86 -21.94 -22.93
CA SER A 189 -8.89 -21.97 -21.89
C SER A 189 -8.74 -20.82 -20.87
N GLU A 190 -7.60 -20.13 -20.88
CA GLU A 190 -7.29 -19.01 -20.00
C GLU A 190 -7.24 -17.72 -20.84
N ILE A 191 -8.22 -16.85 -20.63
CA ILE A 191 -8.35 -15.54 -21.29
C ILE A 191 -8.06 -14.47 -20.23
N GLY A 192 -6.88 -13.85 -20.33
CA GLY A 192 -6.49 -12.73 -19.49
C GLY A 192 -7.00 -11.41 -20.05
N PHE A 193 -7.54 -10.56 -19.17
CA PHE A 193 -7.96 -9.21 -19.52
C PHE A 193 -7.67 -8.21 -18.38
N LYS A 194 -7.57 -6.93 -18.75
CA LYS A 194 -7.34 -5.80 -17.85
C LYS A 194 -8.44 -4.78 -18.08
N LEU A 195 -9.08 -4.35 -16.99
CA LEU A 195 -10.07 -3.28 -17.03
C LEU A 195 -9.41 -1.95 -16.70
N ARG A 196 -9.67 -0.92 -17.50
CA ARG A 196 -9.24 0.45 -17.29
C ARG A 196 -10.44 1.37 -17.23
N PHE A 197 -10.73 1.84 -16.02
CA PHE A 197 -11.81 2.77 -15.77
C PHE A 197 -11.29 4.22 -15.80
N PRO A 198 -12.14 5.17 -16.21
CA PRO A 198 -11.86 6.58 -16.02
C PRO A 198 -11.70 6.87 -14.53
N PHE A 199 -10.99 7.95 -14.25
CA PHE A 199 -10.77 8.40 -12.88
C PHE A 199 -12.05 8.99 -12.27
N ILE A 200 -12.90 9.61 -13.09
CA ILE A 200 -14.13 10.28 -12.65
C ILE A 200 -15.25 9.24 -12.54
N PRO A 201 -15.97 9.20 -11.41
CA PRO A 201 -17.12 8.33 -11.24
C PRO A 201 -18.20 8.52 -12.29
N ILE A 202 -18.90 7.44 -12.64
CA ILE A 202 -19.99 7.44 -13.62
C ILE A 202 -21.10 8.43 -13.25
N TYR A 203 -21.35 8.63 -11.95
CA TYR A 203 -22.43 9.46 -11.42
C TYR A 203 -22.01 10.90 -11.09
N LEU A 204 -20.73 11.25 -11.23
CA LEU A 204 -20.20 12.53 -10.73
C LEU A 204 -19.85 13.46 -11.90
N HIS A 205 -20.86 14.14 -12.46
CA HIS A 205 -20.67 14.93 -13.69
C HIS A 205 -20.10 16.34 -13.49
N HIS A 206 -20.16 16.96 -12.29
CA HIS A 206 -19.70 18.36 -12.13
C HIS A 206 -19.08 18.73 -10.77
N ASP A 207 -19.03 17.81 -9.79
CA ASP A 207 -18.60 18.09 -8.41
C ASP A 207 -17.17 17.59 -8.11
N PHE A 208 -16.26 17.78 -9.06
CA PHE A 208 -14.87 17.37 -8.84
C PHE A 208 -14.15 18.37 -7.93
N SER A 209 -13.66 17.89 -6.79
CA SER A 209 -12.77 18.62 -5.89
C SER A 209 -11.46 17.86 -5.74
N VAL A 210 -10.32 18.57 -5.80
CA VAL A 210 -8.98 18.03 -5.55
C VAL A 210 -8.91 17.26 -4.22
N THR A 211 -9.72 17.67 -3.23
CA THR A 211 -9.83 16.99 -1.93
C THR A 211 -10.34 15.55 -2.02
N ARG A 212 -11.14 15.22 -3.05
CA ARG A 212 -11.68 13.87 -3.29
C ARG A 212 -10.75 12.98 -4.11
N LEU A 213 -9.60 13.48 -4.57
CA LEU A 213 -8.67 12.68 -5.40
C LEU A 213 -8.34 11.33 -4.76
N VAL A 214 -8.00 11.33 -3.47
CA VAL A 214 -7.61 10.13 -2.73
C VAL A 214 -8.76 9.14 -2.56
N GLU A 215 -10.00 9.62 -2.56
CA GLU A 215 -11.21 8.82 -2.43
C GLU A 215 -11.59 8.17 -3.76
N LEU A 216 -11.51 8.94 -4.85
CA LEU A 216 -11.86 8.49 -6.20
C LEU A 216 -10.78 7.60 -6.84
N THR A 217 -9.53 7.72 -6.40
CA THR A 217 -8.44 6.90 -6.95
C THR A 217 -8.69 5.41 -6.72
N TRP A 218 -8.75 4.65 -7.82
CA TRP A 218 -8.78 3.19 -7.82
C TRP A 218 -7.56 2.59 -7.08
N LYS A 219 -7.81 1.62 -6.19
CA LYS A 219 -6.78 0.99 -5.33
C LYS A 219 -6.65 -0.52 -5.58
N THR A 220 -6.72 -0.94 -6.82
CA THR A 220 -6.67 -2.37 -7.22
C THR A 220 -5.33 -3.06 -6.89
N ALA A 221 -4.24 -2.29 -6.75
CA ALA A 221 -2.93 -2.83 -6.36
C ALA A 221 -2.81 -3.21 -4.87
N LYS A 222 -3.81 -2.91 -4.04
CA LYS A 222 -3.76 -3.15 -2.59
C LYS A 222 -5.01 -3.89 -2.14
N GLN A 223 -4.81 -4.99 -1.42
CA GLN A 223 -5.90 -5.70 -0.76
C GLN A 223 -6.35 -5.00 0.53
N TRP A 224 -5.43 -4.31 1.20
CA TRP A 224 -5.67 -3.62 2.47
C TRP A 224 -5.26 -2.16 2.41
N PRO A 225 -5.98 -1.27 3.13
CA PRO A 225 -5.56 0.12 3.25
C PRO A 225 -4.23 0.21 4.00
N LYS A 226 -3.40 1.19 3.65
CA LYS A 226 -2.12 1.43 4.33
C LYS A 226 -2.31 1.76 5.82
N TYR A 227 -3.41 2.42 6.15
CA TYR A 227 -3.76 2.81 7.51
C TYR A 227 -5.14 2.24 7.84
N SER A 228 -5.20 1.45 8.90
CA SER A 228 -6.46 0.93 9.43
C SER A 228 -7.13 2.01 10.26
N LYS A 229 -8.36 2.37 9.90
CA LYS A 229 -9.24 3.17 10.76
C LYS A 229 -9.92 2.25 11.77
N SER A 230 -10.29 2.78 12.92
CA SER A 230 -11.12 2.01 13.84
C SER A 230 -12.52 1.87 13.26
N GLY A 231 -12.99 0.62 13.11
CA GLY A 231 -14.25 0.31 12.47
C GLY A 231 -14.16 0.00 10.97
N PRO A 232 -15.31 -0.26 10.32
CA PRO A 232 -15.38 -0.53 8.90
C PRO A 232 -15.03 0.74 8.10
N ARG A 233 -14.35 0.56 6.94
CA ARG A 233 -13.87 1.65 6.06
C ARG A 233 -14.92 2.73 5.78
N SER A 234 -16.19 2.34 5.65
CA SER A 234 -17.33 3.23 5.54
C SER A 234 -18.55 2.58 6.19
N ALA A 235 -18.83 2.90 7.45
CA ALA A 235 -19.92 2.28 8.21
C ALA A 235 -21.31 2.58 7.61
N LYS A 236 -21.51 3.79 7.06
CA LYS A 236 -22.81 4.23 6.53
C LYS A 236 -23.07 3.83 5.07
N ASN A 237 -22.04 3.44 4.32
CA ASN A 237 -22.17 3.19 2.88
C ASN A 237 -22.22 1.68 2.61
N SER A 238 -23.33 1.15 2.13
CA SER A 238 -23.47 -0.27 1.82
C SER A 238 -22.62 -0.74 0.62
N TYR A 239 -22.25 0.15 -0.29
CA TYR A 239 -21.53 -0.15 -1.54
C TYR A 239 -20.01 -0.31 -1.40
N GLY A 240 -19.49 -0.23 -0.16
CA GLY A 240 -18.09 -0.52 0.14
C GLY A 240 -17.24 0.71 0.41
N GLY A 241 -17.73 1.90 0.06
CA GLY A 241 -17.03 3.16 0.27
C GLY A 241 -15.85 3.37 -0.70
N PRO A 242 -15.13 4.50 -0.59
CA PRO A 242 -14.18 4.94 -1.60
C PRO A 242 -12.89 4.07 -1.71
N PRO A 243 -12.39 3.78 -2.91
CA PRO A 243 -13.07 3.99 -4.20
C PRO A 243 -14.28 3.06 -4.34
N ASP A 244 -15.38 3.61 -4.84
CA ASP A 244 -16.66 2.91 -4.94
C ASP A 244 -16.68 1.98 -6.16
N TYR A 245 -16.30 0.72 -5.95
CA TYR A 245 -16.25 -0.28 -7.03
C TYR A 245 -17.65 -0.67 -7.52
N PHE A 246 -18.65 -0.63 -6.65
CA PHE A 246 -20.02 -1.00 -7.01
C PHE A 246 -20.68 0.14 -7.79
N GLY A 247 -20.72 1.35 -7.21
CA GLY A 247 -21.40 2.51 -7.81
C GLY A 247 -20.78 3.00 -9.12
N ASN A 248 -19.51 2.65 -9.38
CA ASN A 248 -18.84 2.94 -10.66
C ASN A 248 -18.96 1.82 -11.69
N GLY A 249 -19.76 0.79 -11.43
CA GLY A 249 -19.98 -0.31 -12.38
C GLY A 249 -18.77 -1.22 -12.59
N PHE A 250 -17.72 -1.14 -11.76
CA PHE A 250 -16.54 -2.01 -11.91
C PHE A 250 -16.91 -3.49 -11.77
N LEU A 251 -17.70 -3.82 -10.75
CA LEU A 251 -18.16 -5.19 -10.50
C LEU A 251 -19.11 -5.67 -11.59
N PHE A 252 -19.96 -4.77 -12.11
CA PHE A 252 -20.88 -5.06 -13.22
C PHE A 252 -20.11 -5.41 -14.50
N VAL A 253 -19.22 -4.52 -14.96
CA VAL A 253 -18.41 -4.78 -16.17
C VAL A 253 -17.56 -6.04 -16.00
N GLN A 254 -16.97 -6.25 -14.82
CA GLN A 254 -16.21 -7.46 -14.53
C GLN A 254 -17.07 -8.73 -14.60
N HIS A 255 -18.29 -8.69 -14.09
CA HIS A 255 -19.22 -9.80 -14.17
C HIS A 255 -19.62 -10.08 -15.63
N GLU A 256 -20.07 -9.05 -16.34
CA GLU A 256 -20.58 -9.18 -17.71
C GLU A 256 -19.51 -9.61 -18.70
N ILE A 257 -18.27 -9.11 -18.58
CA ILE A 257 -17.18 -9.58 -19.45
C ILE A 257 -16.83 -11.04 -19.15
N SER A 258 -16.88 -11.45 -17.88
CA SER A 258 -16.62 -12.84 -17.49
C SER A 258 -17.72 -13.77 -18.02
N ARG A 259 -18.98 -13.32 -17.97
CA ARG A 259 -20.14 -14.01 -18.54
C ARG A 259 -20.00 -14.14 -20.06
N ALA A 260 -19.64 -13.05 -20.75
CA ALA A 260 -19.42 -13.05 -22.20
C ALA A 260 -18.29 -14.00 -22.61
N ILE A 261 -17.18 -14.02 -21.86
CA ILE A 261 -16.07 -14.95 -22.08
C ILE A 261 -16.52 -16.41 -21.87
N ALA A 262 -17.26 -16.68 -20.78
CA ALA A 262 -17.77 -18.03 -20.51
C ALA A 262 -18.71 -18.52 -21.63
N ASN A 263 -19.64 -17.67 -22.07
CA ASN A 263 -20.55 -17.96 -23.18
C ASN A 263 -19.81 -18.19 -24.49
N TYR A 264 -18.72 -17.45 -24.73
CA TYR A 264 -17.89 -17.62 -25.92
C TYR A 264 -17.12 -18.96 -25.91
N LEU A 265 -16.67 -19.42 -24.74
CA LEU A 265 -15.94 -20.68 -24.61
C LEU A 265 -16.86 -21.91 -24.62
N ASP A 266 -18.01 -21.83 -23.92
CA ASP A 266 -19.02 -22.88 -23.89
C ASP A 266 -20.43 -22.27 -23.96
N PRO A 267 -21.15 -22.45 -25.09
CA PRO A 267 -22.51 -21.95 -25.25
C PRO A 267 -23.51 -22.45 -24.19
N LYS A 268 -23.24 -23.59 -23.55
CA LYS A 268 -24.12 -24.13 -22.49
C LYS A 268 -24.16 -23.27 -21.23
N THR A 269 -23.18 -22.38 -21.07
CA THR A 269 -23.13 -21.49 -19.90
C THR A 269 -24.20 -20.41 -19.93
N GLU A 270 -24.76 -20.08 -21.09
CA GLU A 270 -25.84 -19.09 -21.22
C GLU A 270 -27.08 -19.51 -20.40
N GLU A 271 -27.51 -20.77 -20.52
CA GLU A 271 -28.61 -21.33 -19.73
C GLU A 271 -28.35 -21.34 -18.22
N PHE A 272 -27.08 -21.40 -17.82
CA PHE A 272 -26.68 -21.37 -16.41
C PHE A 272 -26.83 -19.96 -15.84
N TYR A 273 -26.35 -18.94 -16.56
CA TYR A 273 -26.44 -17.56 -16.12
C TYR A 273 -27.88 -17.04 -16.10
N ASP A 274 -28.75 -17.47 -17.02
CA ASP A 274 -30.16 -17.08 -17.02
C ASP A 274 -30.95 -17.55 -15.78
N LYS A 275 -30.46 -18.60 -15.11
CA LYS A 275 -31.10 -19.17 -13.91
C LYS A 275 -30.55 -18.59 -12.61
N ILE A 276 -29.49 -17.80 -12.66
CA ILE A 276 -28.76 -17.34 -11.48
C ILE A 276 -28.92 -15.84 -11.31
N ARG A 277 -29.05 -15.42 -10.06
CA ARG A 277 -28.99 -14.00 -9.68
C ARG A 277 -27.77 -13.77 -8.82
N LEU A 278 -26.96 -12.79 -9.19
CA LEU A 278 -25.72 -12.48 -8.50
C LEU A 278 -25.91 -11.27 -7.60
N PHE A 279 -25.62 -11.45 -6.31
CA PHE A 279 -25.67 -10.41 -5.31
C PHE A 279 -24.30 -10.16 -4.70
N VAL A 280 -23.99 -8.90 -4.46
CA VAL A 280 -22.78 -8.46 -3.76
C VAL A 280 -23.18 -7.99 -2.37
N GLN A 281 -22.52 -8.54 -1.36
CA GLN A 281 -22.71 -8.15 0.02
C GLN A 281 -21.37 -7.95 0.69
N ARG A 282 -21.27 -6.88 1.49
CA ARG A 282 -20.09 -6.66 2.33
C ARG A 282 -20.14 -7.62 3.52
N TYR A 283 -18.97 -8.12 3.91
CA TYR A 283 -18.85 -8.87 5.14
C TYR A 283 -19.34 -8.05 6.35
N PRO A 284 -20.09 -8.67 7.27
CA PRO A 284 -20.47 -8.01 8.52
C PRO A 284 -19.23 -7.64 9.32
N PHE A 285 -19.28 -6.51 10.02
CA PHE A 285 -18.18 -6.04 10.84
C PHE A 285 -18.49 -6.27 12.33
N PRO A 286 -17.55 -6.85 13.10
CA PRO A 286 -17.76 -7.13 14.52
C PRO A 286 -17.94 -5.83 15.34
N PRO A 287 -18.46 -5.93 16.57
CA PRO A 287 -18.51 -4.81 17.50
C PRO A 287 -17.15 -4.13 17.66
N TYR A 288 -17.14 -2.80 17.71
CA TYR A 288 -15.89 -2.04 17.66
C TYR A 288 -15.99 -0.68 18.35
N GLN A 289 -14.83 -0.12 18.70
CA GLN A 289 -14.74 1.21 19.31
C GLN A 289 -14.39 2.24 18.25
N GLN A 290 -15.36 3.02 17.79
CA GLN A 290 -15.11 4.11 16.86
C GLN A 290 -14.31 5.20 17.57
N SER A 291 -13.07 5.40 17.13
CA SER A 291 -12.24 6.53 17.55
C SER A 291 -11.32 6.94 16.41
N ASN A 292 -11.28 8.25 16.13
CA ASN A 292 -10.33 8.84 15.19
C ASN A 292 -8.95 9.06 15.82
N PHE A 293 -8.83 8.85 17.14
CA PHE A 293 -7.59 9.07 17.87
C PHE A 293 -6.42 8.29 17.27
N LEU A 294 -6.60 6.99 16.99
CA LEU A 294 -5.53 6.15 16.46
C LEU A 294 -5.02 6.66 15.11
N PHE A 295 -5.92 7.17 14.27
CA PHE A 295 -5.56 7.75 12.97
C PHE A 295 -4.74 9.04 13.15
N TYR A 296 -5.18 9.95 14.03
CA TYR A 296 -4.43 11.16 14.34
C TYR A 296 -3.08 10.85 14.99
N LEU A 297 -3.04 9.88 15.91
CA LEU A 297 -1.82 9.43 16.56
C LEU A 297 -0.80 8.96 15.52
N GLN A 298 -1.20 8.14 14.54
CA GLN A 298 -0.28 7.65 13.50
C GLN A 298 0.41 8.77 12.70
N ILE A 299 -0.24 9.93 12.54
CA ILE A 299 0.29 11.07 11.80
C ILE A 299 1.09 12.02 12.71
N ILE A 300 0.56 12.34 13.88
CA ILE A 300 1.08 13.37 14.78
C ILE A 300 2.21 12.82 15.66
N PHE A 301 2.16 11.54 16.04
CA PHE A 301 3.15 10.93 16.93
C PHE A 301 4.58 10.97 16.38
N PRO A 302 4.86 10.57 15.12
CA PRO A 302 6.21 10.66 14.57
C PRO A 302 6.73 12.09 14.51
N LEU A 303 5.86 13.06 14.18
CA LEU A 303 6.22 14.47 14.14
C LEU A 303 6.60 14.98 15.54
N ASN A 304 5.75 14.75 16.53
CA ASN A 304 6.03 15.14 17.93
C ASN A 304 7.29 14.46 18.46
N TYR A 305 7.50 13.19 18.12
CA TYR A 305 8.72 12.46 18.47
C TYR A 305 9.95 13.15 17.87
N VAL A 306 9.97 13.35 16.55
CA VAL A 306 11.10 13.99 15.87
C VAL A 306 11.37 15.39 16.42
N LEU A 307 10.34 16.22 16.64
CA LEU A 307 10.51 17.55 17.22
C LEU A 307 11.09 17.50 18.64
N SER A 308 10.60 16.58 19.48
CA SER A 308 11.12 16.37 20.84
C SER A 308 12.61 16.01 20.82
N PHE A 309 13.00 15.08 19.96
CA PHE A 309 14.41 14.66 19.85
C PHE A 309 15.28 15.72 19.18
N LEU A 310 14.76 16.45 18.20
CA LEU A 310 15.50 17.51 17.53
C LEU A 310 15.89 18.60 18.51
N SER A 311 14.99 19.02 19.41
CA SER A 311 15.32 19.99 20.46
C SER A 311 16.45 19.50 21.37
N ILE A 312 16.45 18.22 21.73
CA ILE A 312 17.53 17.63 22.56
C ILE A 312 18.85 17.57 21.78
N VAL A 313 18.82 17.15 20.52
CA VAL A 313 20.02 16.99 19.68
C VAL A 313 20.65 18.34 19.38
N LEU A 314 19.86 19.35 19.01
CA LEU A 314 20.37 20.70 18.72
C LEU A 314 21.09 21.28 19.94
N GLU A 315 20.51 21.11 21.13
CA GLU A 315 21.15 21.58 22.35
C GLU A 315 22.43 20.81 22.66
N LEU A 316 22.40 19.47 22.56
CA LEU A 316 23.59 18.66 22.77
C LEU A 316 24.72 19.07 21.81
N THR A 317 24.39 19.28 20.53
CA THR A 317 25.38 19.72 19.54
C THR A 317 25.91 21.11 19.85
N ARG A 318 25.05 22.03 20.30
CA ARG A 318 25.46 23.37 20.70
C ARG A 318 26.41 23.33 21.89
N ASP A 319 26.08 22.57 22.93
CA ASP A 319 26.94 22.44 24.12
C ASP A 319 28.29 21.82 23.77
N VAL A 320 28.31 20.81 22.89
CA VAL A 320 29.56 20.19 22.42
C VAL A 320 30.38 21.18 21.58
N VAL A 321 29.74 21.95 20.70
CA VAL A 321 30.43 22.97 19.89
C VAL A 321 30.96 24.09 20.78
N GLU A 322 30.16 24.61 21.71
CA GLU A 322 30.58 25.62 22.69
C GLU A 322 31.77 25.11 23.53
N GLU A 323 31.78 23.85 23.97
CA GLU A 323 32.94 23.25 24.66
C GLU A 323 34.21 23.22 23.78
N LYS A 324 34.04 22.89 22.50
CA LYS A 324 35.16 22.82 21.54
C LYS A 324 35.69 24.20 21.17
N GLU A 325 34.82 25.17 20.95
CA GLU A 325 35.17 26.55 20.61
C GLU A 325 35.83 27.28 21.77
N LEU A 326 35.33 27.08 22.99
CA LEU A 326 35.88 27.74 24.19
C LEU A 326 37.18 27.11 24.72
N LEU A 327 37.71 26.08 24.05
CA LEU A 327 38.97 25.42 24.39
C LEU A 327 39.13 25.16 25.90
N VAL A 328 38.10 24.66 26.58
CA VAL A 328 38.20 24.23 27.99
C VAL A 328 38.93 22.88 28.10
N ILE A 329 39.93 22.64 27.24
CA ILE A 329 40.77 21.45 27.24
C ILE A 329 42.01 21.62 28.14
N PHE A 330 42.38 22.82 28.59
CA PHE A 330 43.46 22.95 29.58
C PHE A 330 43.20 24.06 30.60
N LYS A 331 42.59 23.70 31.73
CA LYS A 331 42.91 24.29 33.02
C LYS A 331 42.64 23.31 34.16
#